data_AF-A0A9W8CQ10-F1
#
_entry.id   AF-A0A9W8CQ10-F1
#
_cell.length_a   1.000
_cell.length_b   1.000
_cell.length_c   1.000
_cell.angle_alpha   90.00
_cell.angle_beta   90.00
_cell.angle_gamma   90.00
#
_symmetry.space_group_name_H-M   'P 1'
#
loop_
_entity.id
_entity.type
_entity.pdbx_description
1 polymer ?
#
loop_
_entity_poly.entity_id
_entity_poly.type
_entity_poly.pdbx_seq_one_letter_code
_entity_poly.pdbx_strand_id
1 'polypeptide(L)'
;MRRESVARAFVGALVRGGPGGTPRPIEAHAADPQRYVGDMLAWAHQACASERELLDTLFSLAGGGDPPAAGGRGLDGQRSGDAKARLLATVLESIARPLEIRIRQTIDELDEPAAVYRVDGLLEFYCELFAVMCPVDSVFLSTARGLAVSARAKLASCLDALVEAAVNDVDVVGMRSSSSGGGLVSPALEVPASLRVLLTVVVNVLRLHEDSISQPRTGSGGVSAAVAPVGETVARVLERVHREMHAAIGQSDHDKYLRPYEQTMLKLNILNAMQDATMPFTDELCQWHSLGAEEERVLTEQLCAQLVEILKAKSHLPFGPASEQLVEEMGVDRLAVCWDRFNQTLKAATDLDLGRLTARLHSHVAARAVGAQAAQAFVAEYAALQSRVAAVVVAGGSEPGDALLAALHPPETVATLL
;
A
#
# COMPACT_ATOMS: atom_id res chain seq x y z
N MET A 1 -10.43 50.16 -3.25
CA MET A 1 -10.92 50.36 -1.86
C MET A 1 -11.10 49.06 -1.06
N ARG A 2 -12.18 48.26 -1.22
CA ARG A 2 -12.37 47.04 -0.37
C ARG A 2 -11.24 46.01 -0.51
N ARG A 3 -10.88 45.63 -1.75
CA ARG A 3 -9.72 44.75 -2.05
C ARG A 3 -8.43 45.19 -1.33
N GLU A 4 -8.05 46.46 -1.47
CA GLU A 4 -6.85 47.01 -0.84
C GLU A 4 -6.96 47.05 0.70
N SER A 5 -8.17 47.23 1.24
CA SER A 5 -8.41 47.18 2.68
C SER A 5 -8.20 45.77 3.22
N VAL A 6 -8.79 44.76 2.58
CA VAL A 6 -8.65 43.35 2.96
C VAL A 6 -7.21 42.88 2.80
N ALA A 7 -6.54 43.22 1.70
CA ALA A 7 -5.13 42.90 1.50
C ALA A 7 -4.23 43.51 2.57
N ARG A 8 -4.43 44.79 2.92
CA ARG A 8 -3.67 45.43 4.02
C ARG A 8 -3.98 44.82 5.38
N ALA A 9 -5.24 44.46 5.64
CA ALA A 9 -5.62 43.78 6.87
C ALA A 9 -4.96 42.41 6.98
N PHE A 10 -4.85 41.66 5.87
CA PHE A 10 -4.16 40.37 5.83
C PHE A 10 -2.68 40.52 6.16
N VAL A 11 -1.99 41.45 5.49
CA VAL A 11 -0.57 41.74 5.79
C VAL A 11 -0.39 42.22 7.23
N GLY A 12 -1.34 42.99 7.75
CA GLY A 12 -1.38 43.39 9.16
C GLY A 12 -1.47 42.20 10.10
N ALA A 13 -2.37 41.25 9.84
CA ALA A 13 -2.50 40.02 10.63
C ALA A 13 -1.25 39.14 10.57
N LEU A 14 -0.62 39.04 9.39
CA LEU A 14 0.62 38.29 9.20
C LEU A 14 1.77 38.86 10.05
N VAL A 15 2.02 40.16 9.98
CA VAL A 15 3.25 40.77 10.51
C VAL A 15 3.06 41.44 11.88
N ARG A 16 1.89 42.00 12.16
CA ARG A 16 1.62 42.78 13.39
C ARG A 16 0.70 42.06 14.38
N GLY A 17 -0.12 41.13 13.91
CA GLY A 17 -1.13 40.48 14.74
C GLY A 17 -2.32 41.41 15.03
N GLY A 18 -3.12 41.04 16.03
CA GLY A 18 -4.31 41.78 16.44
C GLY A 18 -4.03 43.04 17.26
N PRO A 19 -5.07 43.84 17.55
CA PRO A 19 -4.96 45.05 18.37
C PRO A 19 -4.32 44.73 19.73
N GLY A 20 -3.28 45.48 20.12
CA GLY A 20 -2.54 45.22 21.36
C GLY A 20 -1.58 44.03 21.32
N GLY A 21 -1.31 43.45 20.14
CA GLY A 21 -0.41 42.30 19.98
C GLY A 21 -1.08 40.95 20.24
N THR A 22 -2.42 40.93 20.35
CA THR A 22 -3.23 39.73 20.57
C THR A 22 -4.35 39.63 19.53
N PRO A 23 -4.45 38.54 18.75
CA PRO A 23 -3.49 37.43 18.69
C PRO A 23 -2.13 37.87 18.15
N ARG A 24 -1.09 37.07 18.41
CA ARG A 24 0.27 37.32 17.89
C ARG A 24 0.28 37.35 16.35
N PRO A 25 1.29 37.97 15.73
CA PRO A 25 1.50 37.87 14.28
C PRO A 25 1.49 36.42 13.81
N ILE A 26 0.80 36.13 12.71
CA ILE A 26 0.72 34.75 12.17
C ILE A 26 2.13 34.26 11.77
N GLU A 27 2.99 35.15 11.27
CA GLU A 27 4.39 34.84 10.93
C GLU A 27 5.20 34.34 12.14
N ALA A 28 4.78 34.66 13.38
CA ALA A 28 5.42 34.14 14.59
C ALA A 28 5.20 32.62 14.79
N HIS A 29 4.25 32.03 14.06
CA HIS A 29 3.95 30.60 14.09
C HIS A 29 4.59 29.82 12.93
N ALA A 30 5.44 30.44 12.10
CA ALA A 30 6.04 29.80 10.92
C ALA A 30 6.82 28.50 11.24
N ALA A 31 7.30 28.34 12.47
CA ALA A 31 7.97 27.11 12.93
C ALA A 31 7.02 25.91 13.14
N ASP A 32 5.71 26.13 13.18
CA ASP A 32 4.67 25.10 13.26
C ASP A 32 3.84 25.16 11.97
N PRO A 33 4.18 24.36 10.94
CA PRO A 33 3.55 24.41 9.62
C PRO A 33 2.03 24.25 9.64
N GLN A 34 1.53 23.32 10.45
CA GLN A 34 0.09 23.05 10.55
C GLN A 34 -0.65 24.26 11.13
N ARG A 35 -0.12 24.83 12.21
CA ARG A 35 -0.70 26.02 12.83
C ARG A 35 -0.58 27.24 11.93
N TYR A 36 0.56 27.43 11.28
CA TYR A 36 0.81 28.56 10.39
C TYR A 36 -0.18 28.60 9.22
N VAL A 37 -0.34 27.46 8.54
CA VAL A 37 -1.33 27.31 7.46
C VAL A 37 -2.76 27.46 8.00
N GLY A 38 -3.05 26.85 9.15
CA GLY A 38 -4.36 26.96 9.80
C GLY A 38 -4.76 28.39 10.15
N ASP A 39 -3.86 29.17 10.74
CA ASP A 39 -4.11 30.56 11.11
C ASP A 39 -4.35 31.44 9.86
N MET A 40 -3.61 31.21 8.77
CA MET A 40 -3.83 31.91 7.49
C MET A 40 -5.20 31.60 6.89
N LEU A 41 -5.60 30.32 6.87
CA LEU A 41 -6.88 29.87 6.33
C LEU A 41 -8.06 30.30 7.22
N ALA A 42 -7.89 30.22 8.54
CA ALA A 42 -8.87 30.71 9.52
C ALA A 42 -9.11 32.22 9.37
N TRP A 43 -8.03 32.99 9.21
CA TRP A 43 -8.15 34.43 8.95
C TRP A 43 -8.90 34.70 7.65
N ALA A 44 -8.57 33.99 6.56
CA ALA A 44 -9.25 34.15 5.28
C ALA A 44 -10.73 33.76 5.36
N HIS A 45 -11.06 32.70 6.10
CA HIS A 45 -12.45 32.28 6.37
C HIS A 45 -13.23 33.33 7.17
N GLN A 46 -12.62 33.89 8.22
CA GLN A 46 -13.24 34.96 9.00
C GLN A 46 -13.45 36.23 8.14
N ALA A 47 -12.46 36.62 7.34
CA ALA A 47 -12.57 37.74 6.42
C ALA A 47 -13.68 37.52 5.39
N CYS A 48 -13.80 36.31 4.85
CA CYS A 48 -14.87 35.91 3.93
C CYS A 48 -16.26 36.10 4.59
N ALA A 49 -16.43 35.63 5.82
CA ALA A 49 -17.68 35.79 6.57
C ALA A 49 -18.03 37.27 6.83
N SER A 50 -17.04 38.07 7.27
CA SER A 50 -17.24 39.50 7.52
C SER A 50 -17.55 40.30 6.25
N GLU A 51 -16.90 40.01 5.12
CA GLU A 51 -17.22 40.66 3.85
C GLU A 51 -18.60 40.24 3.34
N ARG A 52 -19.01 38.97 3.55
CA ARG A 52 -20.36 38.51 3.20
C ARG A 52 -21.43 39.25 4.01
N GLU A 53 -21.25 39.39 5.32
CA GLU A 53 -22.16 40.15 6.19
C GLU A 53 -22.23 41.64 5.78
N LEU A 54 -21.08 42.24 5.43
CA LEU A 54 -21.05 43.60 4.89
C LEU A 54 -21.82 43.72 3.58
N LEU A 55 -21.67 42.76 2.65
CA LEU A 55 -22.44 42.76 1.41
C LEU A 55 -23.93 42.60 1.70
N ASP A 56 -24.31 41.70 2.61
CA ASP A 56 -25.70 41.51 2.99
C ASP A 56 -26.32 42.79 3.57
N THR A 57 -25.65 43.46 4.49
CA THR A 57 -26.12 44.74 5.05
C THR A 57 -26.22 45.85 4.00
N LEU A 58 -25.23 45.98 3.12
CA LEU A 58 -25.24 47.00 2.05
C LEU A 58 -26.38 46.78 1.04
N PHE A 59 -26.60 45.54 0.61
CA PHE A 59 -27.67 45.22 -0.32
C PHE A 59 -29.06 45.24 0.35
N SER A 60 -29.14 44.95 1.64
CA SER A 60 -30.38 45.13 2.42
C SER A 60 -30.75 46.61 2.61
N LEU A 61 -29.76 47.50 2.77
CA LEU A 61 -30.00 48.95 2.81
C LEU A 61 -30.37 49.54 1.44
N ALA A 62 -29.77 49.03 0.37
CA ALA A 62 -30.01 49.51 -1.00
C ALA A 62 -31.37 49.07 -1.56
N GLY A 63 -31.94 47.96 -1.07
CA GLY A 63 -33.25 47.44 -1.47
C GLY A 63 -34.44 48.01 -0.69
N GLY A 64 -34.38 49.28 -0.30
CA GLY A 64 -35.39 49.90 0.57
C GLY A 64 -36.82 49.84 0.03
N GLY A 65 -37.70 49.11 0.73
CA GLY A 65 -39.15 49.29 0.70
C GLY A 65 -39.98 48.18 0.07
N ASP A 66 -40.05 47.00 0.69
CA ASP A 66 -41.30 46.27 0.93
C ASP A 66 -41.02 44.98 1.74
N PRO A 67 -41.89 44.57 2.68
CA PRO A 67 -41.76 43.26 3.31
C PRO A 67 -41.96 42.16 2.24
N PRO A 68 -41.28 41.01 2.34
CA PRO A 68 -41.47 39.93 1.39
C PRO A 68 -42.90 39.43 1.50
N ALA A 69 -43.76 39.79 0.55
CA ALA A 69 -45.01 39.09 0.33
C ALA A 69 -44.65 37.60 0.15
N ALA A 70 -45.14 36.79 1.08
CA ALA A 70 -44.91 35.35 1.12
C ALA A 70 -45.29 34.73 -0.23
N GLY A 71 -44.30 34.31 -1.02
CA GLY A 71 -44.53 33.55 -2.26
C GLY A 71 -43.52 33.74 -3.39
N GLY A 72 -42.71 34.80 -3.39
CA GLY A 72 -41.84 35.15 -4.53
C GLY A 72 -40.34 34.92 -4.35
N ARG A 73 -39.87 33.74 -3.94
CA ARG A 73 -38.43 33.38 -4.06
C ARG A 73 -38.10 33.02 -5.52
N GLY A 74 -38.29 33.99 -6.43
CA GLY A 74 -38.02 33.85 -7.86
C GLY A 74 -36.55 34.06 -8.23
N LEU A 75 -36.28 33.91 -9.54
CA LEU A 75 -34.98 34.00 -10.22
C LEU A 75 -34.13 35.25 -9.84
N ASP A 76 -34.77 36.33 -9.41
CA ASP A 76 -34.10 37.59 -9.02
C ASP A 76 -33.36 37.50 -7.68
N GLY A 77 -33.88 36.71 -6.72
CA GLY A 77 -33.19 36.44 -5.46
C GLY A 77 -31.93 35.59 -5.65
N GLN A 78 -32.00 34.63 -6.58
CA GLN A 78 -30.85 33.79 -6.96
C GLN A 78 -29.77 34.61 -7.67
N ARG A 79 -30.16 35.46 -8.63
CA ARG A 79 -29.24 36.37 -9.34
C ARG A 79 -28.53 37.36 -8.40
N SER A 80 -29.25 37.88 -7.39
CA SER A 80 -28.66 38.74 -6.36
C SER A 80 -27.64 37.99 -5.49
N GLY A 81 -27.95 36.75 -5.11
CA GLY A 81 -27.02 35.87 -4.39
C GLY A 81 -25.74 35.58 -5.18
N ASP A 82 -25.88 35.24 -6.47
CA ASP A 82 -24.74 34.97 -7.35
C ASP A 82 -23.86 36.21 -7.56
N ALA A 83 -24.48 37.39 -7.69
CA ALA A 83 -23.73 38.65 -7.80
C ALA A 83 -22.96 38.97 -6.51
N LYS A 84 -23.56 38.76 -5.33
CA LYS A 84 -22.87 38.92 -4.04
C LYS A 84 -21.69 37.96 -3.90
N ALA A 85 -21.88 36.69 -4.26
CA ALA A 85 -20.83 35.68 -4.22
C ALA A 85 -19.65 36.04 -5.15
N ARG A 86 -19.93 36.57 -6.35
CA ARG A 86 -18.89 37.05 -7.27
C ARG A 86 -18.14 38.27 -6.71
N LEU A 87 -18.84 39.25 -6.13
CA LEU A 87 -18.20 40.41 -5.49
C LEU A 87 -17.30 39.99 -4.33
N LEU A 88 -17.77 39.06 -3.49
CA LEU A 88 -16.99 38.48 -2.40
C LEU A 88 -15.71 37.83 -2.91
N ALA A 89 -15.82 37.00 -3.95
CA ALA A 89 -14.66 36.37 -4.58
C ALA A 89 -13.65 37.40 -5.13
N THR A 90 -14.11 38.49 -5.76
CA THR A 90 -13.23 39.57 -6.22
C THR A 90 -12.53 40.30 -5.07
N VAL A 91 -13.15 40.41 -3.89
CA VAL A 91 -12.50 40.97 -2.71
C VAL A 91 -11.39 40.04 -2.22
N LEU A 92 -11.68 38.75 -2.10
CA LEU A 92 -10.74 37.72 -1.63
C LEU A 92 -9.59 37.42 -2.62
N GLU A 93 -9.78 37.71 -3.91
CA GLU A 93 -8.69 37.60 -4.91
C GLU A 93 -7.45 38.41 -4.50
N SER A 94 -7.64 39.52 -3.78
CA SER A 94 -6.54 40.38 -3.30
C SER A 94 -5.60 39.72 -2.29
N ILE A 95 -6.05 38.65 -1.61
CA ILE A 95 -5.24 37.88 -0.65
C ILE A 95 -4.80 36.54 -1.20
N ALA A 96 -5.32 36.12 -2.37
CA ALA A 96 -5.03 34.81 -2.96
C ALA A 96 -3.53 34.61 -3.19
N ARG A 97 -2.85 35.56 -3.83
CA ARG A 97 -1.42 35.43 -4.16
C ARG A 97 -0.50 35.44 -2.92
N PRO A 98 -0.65 36.36 -1.96
CA PRO A 98 0.16 36.33 -0.74
C PRO A 98 -0.04 35.07 0.12
N LEU A 99 -1.25 34.49 0.11
CA LEU A 99 -1.59 33.23 0.77
C LEU A 99 -0.97 32.04 0.03
N GLU A 100 -1.07 32.02 -1.30
CA GLU A 100 -0.49 30.99 -2.17
C GLU A 100 1.02 30.84 -1.94
N ILE A 101 1.77 31.95 -1.98
CA ILE A 101 3.23 31.92 -1.85
C ILE A 101 3.64 31.28 -0.52
N ARG A 102 3.03 31.70 0.59
CA ARG A 102 3.39 31.24 1.94
C ARG A 102 3.03 29.79 2.16
N ILE A 103 1.81 29.39 1.80
CA ILE A 103 1.36 28.02 1.98
C ILE A 103 2.17 27.08 1.08
N ARG A 104 2.44 27.46 -0.17
CA ARG A 104 3.29 26.66 -1.06
C ARG A 104 4.70 26.48 -0.52
N GLN A 105 5.34 27.56 -0.08
CA GLN A 105 6.65 27.48 0.57
C GLN A 105 6.64 26.54 1.79
N THR A 106 5.59 26.63 2.61
CA THR A 106 5.42 25.74 3.76
C THR A 106 5.28 24.28 3.33
N ILE A 107 4.50 23.99 2.27
CA ILE A 107 4.36 22.63 1.72
C ILE A 107 5.71 22.11 1.20
N ASP A 108 6.46 22.95 0.49
CA ASP A 108 7.73 22.57 -0.13
C ASP A 108 8.79 22.17 0.92
N GLU A 109 8.79 22.83 2.08
CA GLU A 109 9.69 22.60 3.22
C GLU A 109 9.33 21.37 4.09
N LEU A 110 8.13 20.79 3.92
CA LEU A 110 7.68 19.65 4.71
C LEU A 110 8.18 18.32 4.14
N ASP A 111 9.03 17.59 4.86
CA ASP A 111 9.52 16.28 4.39
C ASP A 111 8.83 15.09 5.08
N GLU A 112 8.16 15.30 6.21
CA GLU A 112 7.47 14.24 6.94
C GLU A 112 6.06 13.98 6.37
N PRO A 113 5.76 12.77 5.84
CA PRO A 113 4.47 12.48 5.19
C PRO A 113 3.25 12.73 6.08
N ALA A 114 3.34 12.42 7.38
CA ALA A 114 2.27 12.68 8.33
C ALA A 114 2.02 14.18 8.56
N ALA A 115 3.06 15.02 8.48
CA ALA A 115 2.92 16.46 8.57
C ALA A 115 2.33 17.04 7.28
N VAL A 116 2.78 16.56 6.11
CA VAL A 116 2.21 16.94 4.81
C VAL A 116 0.72 16.59 4.74
N TYR A 117 0.33 15.40 5.19
CA TYR A 117 -1.07 14.97 5.20
C TYR A 117 -1.95 15.84 6.11
N ARG A 118 -1.45 16.27 7.27
CA ARG A 118 -2.20 17.17 8.16
C ARG A 118 -2.46 18.53 7.51
N VAL A 119 -1.51 19.07 6.76
CA VAL A 119 -1.69 20.31 5.98
C VAL A 119 -2.64 20.10 4.80
N ASP A 120 -2.53 18.97 4.11
CA ASP A 120 -3.42 18.57 3.02
C ASP A 120 -4.89 18.47 3.46
N GLY A 121 -5.17 17.73 4.56
CA GLY A 121 -6.52 17.62 5.11
C GLY A 121 -7.10 18.95 5.59
N LEU A 122 -6.24 19.84 6.12
CA LEU A 122 -6.62 21.20 6.49
C LEU A 122 -7.02 22.04 5.27
N LEU A 123 -6.25 21.94 4.19
CA LEU A 123 -6.54 22.64 2.93
C LEU A 123 -7.84 22.13 2.29
N GLU A 124 -8.07 20.81 2.27
CA GLU A 124 -9.34 20.23 1.81
C GLU A 124 -10.53 20.74 2.62
N PHE A 125 -10.43 20.71 3.95
CA PHE A 125 -11.49 21.22 4.85
C PHE A 125 -11.82 22.69 4.57
N TYR A 126 -10.81 23.56 4.46
CA TYR A 126 -11.06 24.98 4.16
C TYR A 126 -11.56 25.19 2.73
N CYS A 127 -11.13 24.38 1.75
CA CYS A 127 -11.69 24.43 0.39
C CYS A 127 -13.21 24.16 0.40
N GLU A 128 -13.69 23.21 1.19
CA GLU A 128 -15.12 22.95 1.37
C GLU A 128 -15.84 24.16 1.98
N LEU A 129 -15.28 24.75 3.04
CA LEU A 129 -15.84 25.96 3.65
C LEU A 129 -15.93 27.13 2.67
N PHE A 130 -14.88 27.36 1.88
CA PHE A 130 -14.85 28.43 0.87
C PHE A 130 -15.81 28.17 -0.29
N ALA A 131 -16.00 26.91 -0.70
CA ALA A 131 -16.91 26.55 -1.78
C ALA A 131 -18.39 26.84 -1.47
N VAL A 132 -18.77 26.92 -0.18
CA VAL A 132 -20.12 27.33 0.25
C VAL A 132 -20.36 28.83 0.04
N MET A 133 -19.30 29.64 -0.01
CA MET A 133 -19.39 31.10 -0.01
C MET A 133 -18.95 31.73 -1.34
N CYS A 134 -18.01 31.10 -2.05
CA CYS A 134 -17.42 31.61 -3.27
C CYS A 134 -17.83 30.77 -4.49
N PRO A 135 -18.03 31.39 -5.66
CA PRO A 135 -18.23 30.66 -6.91
C PRO A 135 -17.07 29.72 -7.23
N VAL A 136 -17.40 28.56 -7.82
CA VAL A 136 -16.44 27.49 -8.18
C VAL A 136 -15.36 27.95 -9.18
N ASP A 137 -15.65 28.98 -9.97
CA ASP A 137 -14.78 29.59 -10.99
C ASP A 137 -13.92 30.74 -10.44
N SER A 138 -14.02 31.06 -9.15
CA SER A 138 -13.26 32.16 -8.56
C SER A 138 -11.76 31.89 -8.46
N VAL A 139 -10.95 32.92 -8.70
CA VAL A 139 -9.48 32.88 -8.58
C VAL A 139 -9.04 32.48 -7.17
N PHE A 140 -9.74 32.96 -6.14
CA PHE A 140 -9.44 32.61 -4.75
C PHE A 140 -9.65 31.11 -4.48
N LEU A 141 -10.81 30.56 -4.86
CA LEU A 141 -11.10 29.14 -4.64
C LEU A 141 -10.22 28.24 -5.52
N SER A 142 -9.93 28.63 -6.76
CA SER A 142 -9.01 27.87 -7.62
C SER A 142 -7.59 27.85 -7.04
N THR A 143 -7.14 28.96 -6.42
CA THR A 143 -5.86 29.03 -5.70
C THR A 143 -5.85 28.07 -4.50
N ALA A 144 -6.89 28.09 -3.66
CA ALA A 144 -6.98 27.19 -2.50
C ALA A 144 -6.99 25.71 -2.92
N ARG A 145 -7.76 25.36 -3.95
CA ARG A 145 -7.78 24.01 -4.51
C ARG A 145 -6.42 23.62 -5.11
N GLY A 146 -5.74 24.53 -5.80
CA GLY A 146 -4.39 24.31 -6.32
C GLY A 146 -3.37 24.03 -5.21
N LEU A 147 -3.50 24.66 -4.04
CA LEU A 147 -2.66 24.36 -2.88
C LEU A 147 -2.96 22.97 -2.29
N ALA A 148 -4.23 22.56 -2.20
CA ALA A 148 -4.59 21.21 -1.78
C ALA A 148 -3.99 20.15 -2.73
N VAL A 149 -4.12 20.35 -4.05
CA VAL A 149 -3.49 19.48 -5.06
C VAL A 149 -1.97 19.45 -4.90
N SER A 150 -1.34 20.59 -4.61
CA SER A 150 0.11 20.67 -4.38
C SER A 150 0.54 19.90 -3.12
N ALA A 151 -0.22 20.00 -2.03
CA ALA A 151 0.03 19.26 -0.80
C ALA A 151 -0.09 17.74 -1.02
N ARG A 152 -1.12 17.29 -1.75
CA ARG A 152 -1.26 15.88 -2.11
C ARG A 152 -0.13 15.38 -3.02
N ALA A 153 0.31 16.20 -3.97
CA ALA A 153 1.43 15.87 -4.83
C ALA A 153 2.75 15.76 -4.05
N LYS A 154 2.98 16.66 -3.07
CA LYS A 154 4.14 16.56 -2.16
C LYS A 154 4.06 15.29 -1.31
N LEU A 155 2.89 14.93 -0.79
CA LEU A 155 2.71 13.68 -0.04
C LEU A 155 3.08 12.47 -0.89
N ALA A 156 2.56 12.40 -2.12
CA ALA A 156 2.89 11.34 -3.06
C ALA A 156 4.41 11.27 -3.32
N SER A 157 5.07 12.41 -3.56
CA SER A 157 6.52 12.47 -3.76
C SER A 157 7.32 12.00 -2.55
N CYS A 158 6.88 12.31 -1.32
CA CYS A 158 7.55 11.83 -0.10
C CYS A 158 7.38 10.31 0.06
N LEU A 159 6.19 9.77 -0.24
CA LEU A 159 5.95 8.33 -0.22
C LEU A 159 6.76 7.62 -1.31
N ASP A 160 6.85 8.20 -2.51
CA ASP A 160 7.66 7.67 -3.61
C ASP A 160 9.14 7.56 -3.21
N ALA A 161 9.70 8.57 -2.52
CA ALA A 161 11.07 8.48 -2.02
C ALA A 161 11.29 7.32 -1.03
N LEU A 162 10.28 7.00 -0.21
CA LEU A 162 10.31 5.84 0.68
C LEU A 162 10.18 4.51 -0.08
N VAL A 163 9.41 4.49 -1.18
CA VAL A 163 9.35 3.33 -2.10
C VAL A 163 10.72 3.07 -2.71
N GLU A 164 11.39 4.09 -3.25
CA GLU A 164 12.75 3.94 -3.80
C GLU A 164 13.72 3.39 -2.76
N ALA A 165 13.66 3.89 -1.52
CA ALA A 165 14.49 3.36 -0.43
C ALA A 165 14.18 1.90 -0.08
N ALA A 166 12.90 1.49 -0.16
CA ALA A 166 12.47 0.11 0.07
C ALA A 166 12.93 -0.84 -1.04
N VAL A 167 12.81 -0.42 -2.30
CA VAL A 167 13.24 -1.21 -3.47
C VAL A 167 14.76 -1.37 -3.47
N ASN A 168 15.52 -0.30 -3.23
CA ASN A 168 17.00 -0.38 -3.16
C ASN A 168 17.51 -1.28 -2.03
N ASP A 169 16.78 -1.41 -0.91
CA ASP A 169 17.17 -2.29 0.21
C ASP A 169 17.05 -3.79 -0.16
N VAL A 170 16.13 -4.15 -1.07
CA VAL A 170 15.98 -5.52 -1.59
C VAL A 170 17.23 -5.97 -2.35
N ASP A 171 17.79 -5.08 -3.19
CA ASP A 171 19.01 -5.36 -3.96
C ASP A 171 20.19 -5.65 -3.02
N VAL A 172 20.27 -4.95 -1.90
CA VAL A 172 21.33 -5.11 -0.88
C VAL A 172 21.21 -6.43 -0.12
N VAL A 173 19.99 -6.95 0.12
CA VAL A 173 19.79 -8.29 0.73
C VAL A 173 20.39 -9.38 -0.15
N GLY A 174 20.26 -9.28 -1.48
CA GLY A 174 20.93 -10.19 -2.41
C GLY A 174 22.45 -10.14 -2.29
N MET A 175 23.01 -8.94 -2.16
CA MET A 175 24.46 -8.73 -2.09
C MET A 175 25.09 -9.16 -0.76
N ARG A 176 24.42 -8.89 0.38
CA ARG A 176 24.89 -9.26 1.74
C ARG A 176 25.05 -10.76 1.94
N SER A 177 24.23 -11.55 1.25
CA SER A 177 24.27 -13.03 1.25
C SER A 177 25.60 -13.61 0.73
N SER A 178 26.40 -12.82 -0.01
CA SER A 178 27.68 -13.24 -0.58
C SER A 178 28.91 -12.90 0.29
N SER A 179 28.75 -11.99 1.26
CA SER A 179 29.88 -11.40 2.00
C SER A 179 30.21 -12.08 3.34
N SER A 180 29.35 -12.98 3.82
CA SER A 180 29.67 -13.85 4.97
C SER A 180 30.52 -15.03 4.49
N GLY A 181 31.82 -14.79 4.37
CA GLY A 181 32.81 -15.84 4.19
C GLY A 181 32.73 -16.88 5.31
N GLY A 182 32.35 -18.12 4.96
CA GLY A 182 32.39 -19.29 5.83
C GLY A 182 31.04 -19.70 6.41
N GLY A 183 30.41 -20.70 5.78
CA GLY A 183 29.29 -21.46 6.34
C GLY A 183 27.92 -21.09 5.75
N LEU A 184 27.14 -22.14 5.46
CA LEU A 184 25.78 -22.21 4.89
C LEU A 184 24.70 -21.42 5.69
N VAL A 185 24.86 -20.12 5.94
CA VAL A 185 23.76 -19.30 6.45
C VAL A 185 22.97 -18.78 5.26
N SER A 186 21.90 -19.50 4.89
CA SER A 186 20.91 -19.03 3.90
C SER A 186 20.44 -17.62 4.30
N PRO A 187 20.26 -16.68 3.34
CA PRO A 187 19.74 -15.37 3.66
C PRO A 187 18.41 -15.48 4.41
N ALA A 188 18.28 -14.73 5.50
CA ALA A 188 16.98 -14.57 6.13
C ALA A 188 16.07 -13.93 5.07
N LEU A 189 15.03 -14.65 4.61
CA LEU A 189 14.04 -14.16 3.62
C LEU A 189 13.10 -13.15 4.29
N GLU A 190 13.69 -12.22 5.01
CA GLU A 190 13.02 -11.25 5.84
C GLU A 190 12.57 -10.07 4.99
N VAL A 191 11.48 -9.47 5.46
CA VAL A 191 10.95 -8.23 4.91
C VAL A 191 11.99 -7.11 5.12
N PRO A 192 12.38 -6.37 4.07
CA PRO A 192 13.34 -5.27 4.18
C PRO A 192 12.95 -4.27 5.28
N ALA A 193 13.95 -3.72 5.99
CA ALA A 193 13.68 -2.78 7.06
C ALA A 193 13.08 -1.48 6.52
N SER A 194 13.55 -1.04 5.35
CA SER A 194 13.00 0.12 4.64
C SER A 194 11.52 -0.05 4.28
N LEU A 195 11.08 -1.25 3.90
CA LEU A 195 9.66 -1.53 3.65
C LEU A 195 8.84 -1.44 4.95
N ARG A 196 9.35 -1.92 6.08
CA ARG A 196 8.66 -1.77 7.38
C ARG A 196 8.48 -0.30 7.78
N VAL A 197 9.48 0.54 7.49
CA VAL A 197 9.39 2.00 7.69
C VAL A 197 8.30 2.60 6.80
N LEU A 198 8.30 2.28 5.50
CA LEU A 198 7.26 2.73 4.57
C LEU A 198 5.86 2.33 5.05
N LEU A 199 5.65 1.06 5.41
CA LEU A 199 4.36 0.57 5.90
C LEU A 199 3.92 1.28 7.17
N THR A 200 4.84 1.55 8.10
CA THR A 200 4.53 2.31 9.32
C THR A 200 4.04 3.73 8.99
N VAL A 201 4.69 4.39 8.03
CA VAL A 201 4.30 5.73 7.57
C VAL A 201 2.94 5.70 6.88
N VAL A 202 2.71 4.73 5.99
CA VAL A 202 1.43 4.55 5.28
C VAL A 202 0.29 4.33 6.27
N VAL A 203 0.47 3.41 7.22
CA VAL A 203 -0.53 3.15 8.28
C VAL A 203 -0.81 4.40 9.10
N ASN A 204 0.21 5.20 9.42
CA ASN A 204 0.01 6.46 10.13
C ASN A 204 -0.85 7.46 9.32
N VAL A 205 -0.58 7.60 8.03
CA VAL A 205 -1.39 8.47 7.14
C VAL A 205 -2.84 7.99 7.06
N LEU A 206 -3.07 6.68 6.94
CA LEU A 206 -4.43 6.11 6.92
C LEU A 206 -5.18 6.30 8.24
N ARG A 207 -4.50 6.13 9.39
CA ARG A 207 -5.12 6.41 10.70
C ARG A 207 -5.53 7.87 10.85
N LEU A 208 -4.66 8.80 10.43
CA LEU A 208 -4.99 10.23 10.41
C LEU A 208 -6.20 10.51 9.51
N HIS A 209 -6.39 9.73 8.45
CA HIS A 209 -7.55 9.83 7.57
C HIS A 209 -8.83 9.34 8.24
N GLU A 210 -8.83 8.14 8.83
CA GLU A 210 -9.97 7.59 9.57
C GLU A 210 -10.42 8.54 10.71
N ASP A 211 -9.46 9.09 11.45
CA ASP A 211 -9.71 10.09 12.50
C ASP A 211 -10.36 11.37 11.94
N SER A 212 -10.03 11.75 10.70
CA SER A 212 -10.57 12.93 10.03
C SER A 212 -11.97 12.69 9.44
N ILE A 213 -12.28 11.46 8.99
CA ILE A 213 -13.62 11.08 8.50
C ILE A 213 -14.60 10.93 9.67
N SER A 214 -14.12 10.39 10.80
CA SER A 214 -14.94 10.14 11.98
C SER A 214 -15.46 11.43 12.64
N GLN A 215 -14.86 12.58 12.33
CA GLN A 215 -15.36 13.87 12.78
C GLN A 215 -16.51 14.36 11.88
N PRO A 216 -17.65 14.79 12.45
CA PRO A 216 -18.79 15.23 11.66
C PRO A 216 -18.43 16.48 10.84
N ARG A 217 -18.20 16.31 9.52
CA ARG A 217 -18.07 17.43 8.59
C ARG A 217 -19.41 18.16 8.54
N THR A 218 -19.48 19.32 9.17
CA THR A 218 -20.67 20.18 9.18
C THR A 218 -20.88 20.81 7.80
N GLY A 219 -21.30 20.02 6.82
CA GLY A 219 -21.42 20.49 5.43
C GLY A 219 -21.41 19.37 4.39
N SER A 220 -22.17 18.29 4.58
CA SER A 220 -22.41 17.30 3.53
C SER A 220 -23.35 17.90 2.48
N GLY A 221 -22.77 18.52 1.46
CA GLY A 221 -23.51 19.03 0.32
C GLY A 221 -22.66 18.95 -0.93
N GLY A 222 -22.63 17.77 -1.58
CA GLY A 222 -22.44 17.55 -3.03
C GLY A 222 -21.38 18.33 -3.83
N VAL A 223 -20.43 19.02 -3.22
CA VAL A 223 -19.34 19.70 -3.93
C VAL A 223 -18.28 18.65 -4.23
N SER A 224 -17.98 18.45 -5.52
CA SER A 224 -16.86 17.61 -5.98
C SER A 224 -15.60 17.93 -5.18
N ALA A 225 -15.05 16.93 -4.50
CA ALA A 225 -13.78 17.04 -3.79
C ALA A 225 -12.71 17.57 -4.74
N ALA A 226 -11.84 18.45 -4.25
CA ALA A 226 -10.78 19.06 -5.05
C ALA A 226 -9.67 18.06 -5.40
N VAL A 227 -9.52 17.02 -4.58
CA VAL A 227 -8.48 16.01 -4.64
C VAL A 227 -9.14 14.64 -4.43
N ALA A 228 -8.60 13.61 -5.06
CA ALA A 228 -9.03 12.22 -4.84
C ALA A 228 -8.80 11.78 -3.38
N PRO A 229 -9.56 10.79 -2.87
CA PRO A 229 -9.34 10.23 -1.55
C PRO A 229 -7.89 9.77 -1.34
N VAL A 230 -7.37 9.91 -0.12
CA VAL A 230 -5.98 9.51 0.19
C VAL A 230 -5.77 8.01 0.01
N GLY A 231 -6.82 7.20 0.20
CA GLY A 231 -6.82 5.77 -0.09
C GLY A 231 -6.34 5.43 -1.49
N GLU A 232 -6.73 6.21 -2.52
CA GLU A 232 -6.28 6.00 -3.90
C GLU A 232 -4.78 6.30 -4.07
N THR A 233 -4.27 7.29 -3.34
CA THR A 233 -2.82 7.62 -3.37
C THR A 233 -2.02 6.51 -2.69
N VAL A 234 -2.49 6.03 -1.55
CA VAL A 234 -1.87 4.92 -0.81
C VAL A 234 -1.92 3.62 -1.60
N ALA A 235 -3.06 3.27 -2.20
CA ALA A 235 -3.20 2.08 -3.04
C ALA A 235 -2.19 2.09 -4.19
N ARG A 236 -2.04 3.23 -4.90
CA ARG A 236 -1.04 3.37 -5.96
C ARG A 236 0.39 3.19 -5.44
N VAL A 237 0.72 3.69 -4.25
CA VAL A 237 2.04 3.50 -3.62
C VAL A 237 2.28 2.02 -3.28
N LEU A 238 1.28 1.32 -2.74
CA LEU A 238 1.36 -0.11 -2.41
C LEU A 238 1.51 -0.98 -3.67
N GLU A 239 0.71 -0.72 -4.70
CA GLU A 239 0.84 -1.41 -6.00
C GLU A 239 2.21 -1.17 -6.65
N ARG A 240 2.72 0.05 -6.54
CA ARG A 240 4.03 0.43 -7.08
C ARG A 240 5.15 -0.31 -6.36
N VAL A 241 5.20 -0.25 -5.03
CA VAL A 241 6.27 -0.90 -4.26
C VAL A 241 6.20 -2.42 -4.43
N HIS A 242 4.99 -3.02 -4.46
CA HIS A 242 4.83 -4.43 -4.75
C HIS A 242 5.45 -4.80 -6.10
N ARG A 243 5.05 -4.10 -7.17
CA ARG A 243 5.51 -4.34 -8.54
C ARG A 243 7.02 -4.17 -8.70
N GLU A 244 7.57 -3.08 -8.18
CA GLU A 244 8.99 -2.77 -8.31
C GLU A 244 9.86 -3.75 -7.50
N MET A 245 9.45 -4.12 -6.27
CA MET A 245 10.15 -5.16 -5.51
C MET A 245 10.03 -6.53 -6.18
N HIS A 246 8.88 -6.87 -6.76
CA HIS A 246 8.72 -8.12 -7.52
C HIS A 246 9.65 -8.17 -8.73
N ALA A 247 9.80 -7.04 -9.42
CA ALA A 247 10.71 -6.89 -10.55
C ALA A 247 12.16 -7.00 -10.10
N ALA A 248 12.55 -6.29 -9.03
CA ALA A 248 13.90 -6.34 -8.45
C ALA A 248 14.31 -7.77 -8.10
N ILE A 249 13.46 -8.52 -7.38
CA ILE A 249 13.72 -9.92 -7.01
C ILE A 249 13.86 -10.83 -8.26
N GLY A 250 13.17 -10.52 -9.35
CA GLY A 250 13.21 -11.28 -10.60
C GLY A 250 14.38 -10.93 -11.53
N GLN A 251 15.24 -9.98 -11.17
CA GLN A 251 16.41 -9.63 -11.99
C GLN A 251 17.51 -10.70 -11.92
N SER A 252 18.23 -10.88 -13.02
CA SER A 252 19.20 -11.97 -13.24
C SER A 252 20.40 -11.97 -12.28
N ASP A 253 20.67 -10.87 -11.59
CA ASP A 253 21.69 -10.85 -10.53
C ASP A 253 21.24 -11.61 -9.28
N HIS A 254 19.93 -11.66 -8.97
CA HIS A 254 19.41 -12.45 -7.86
C HIS A 254 19.39 -13.96 -8.14
N ASP A 255 19.34 -14.41 -9.39
CA ASP A 255 19.49 -15.84 -9.75
C ASP A 255 20.85 -16.41 -9.31
N LYS A 256 21.86 -15.54 -9.12
CA LYS A 256 23.17 -15.94 -8.60
C LYS A 256 23.16 -16.20 -7.09
N TYR A 257 22.20 -15.63 -6.35
CA TYR A 257 22.21 -15.61 -4.89
C TYR A 257 21.01 -16.30 -4.24
N LEU A 258 19.83 -16.26 -4.87
CA LEU A 258 18.58 -16.86 -4.40
C LEU A 258 18.07 -17.90 -5.40
N ARG A 259 17.73 -19.08 -4.90
CA ARG A 259 17.08 -20.11 -5.72
C ARG A 259 15.67 -19.66 -6.13
N PRO A 260 15.11 -20.18 -7.24
CA PRO A 260 13.78 -19.78 -7.70
C PRO A 260 12.66 -19.89 -6.65
N TYR A 261 12.71 -20.89 -5.77
CA TYR A 261 11.74 -21.03 -4.68
C TYR A 261 11.95 -20.00 -3.55
N GLU A 262 13.20 -19.59 -3.30
CA GLU A 262 13.53 -18.57 -2.29
C GLU A 262 13.08 -17.19 -2.76
N GLN A 263 13.17 -16.91 -4.07
CA GLN A 263 12.61 -15.72 -4.69
C GLN A 263 11.08 -15.67 -4.52
N THR A 264 10.38 -16.78 -4.82
CA THR A 264 8.91 -16.87 -4.62
C THR A 264 8.52 -16.72 -3.15
N MET A 265 9.28 -17.33 -2.22
CA MET A 265 9.07 -17.14 -0.78
C MET A 265 9.26 -15.68 -0.34
N LEU A 266 10.31 -15.01 -0.80
CA LEU A 266 10.55 -13.61 -0.46
C LEU A 266 9.43 -12.70 -0.97
N LYS A 267 8.98 -12.92 -2.21
CA LYS A 267 7.83 -12.24 -2.81
C LYS A 267 6.58 -12.40 -1.97
N LEU A 268 6.27 -13.64 -1.56
CA LEU A 268 5.14 -13.95 -0.70
C LEU A 268 5.26 -13.30 0.68
N ASN A 269 6.45 -13.30 1.28
CA ASN A 269 6.69 -12.66 2.57
C ASN A 269 6.48 -11.14 2.53
N ILE A 270 6.93 -10.48 1.46
CA ILE A 270 6.72 -9.05 1.23
C ILE A 270 5.24 -8.76 1.07
N LEU A 271 4.55 -9.50 0.18
CA LEU A 271 3.12 -9.32 -0.06
C LEU A 271 2.31 -9.49 1.23
N ASN A 272 2.54 -10.56 1.99
CA ASN A 272 1.83 -10.82 3.23
C ASN A 272 2.08 -9.74 4.28
N ALA A 273 3.32 -9.27 4.42
CA ALA A 273 3.62 -8.18 5.36
C ALA A 273 2.94 -6.86 4.98
N MET A 274 2.81 -6.58 3.67
CA MET A 274 2.06 -5.41 3.19
C MET A 274 0.56 -5.56 3.45
N GLN A 275 -0.02 -6.72 3.13
CA GLN A 275 -1.43 -7.03 3.39
C GLN A 275 -1.75 -6.92 4.88
N ASP A 276 -0.98 -7.59 5.74
CA ASP A 276 -1.14 -7.58 7.20
C ASP A 276 -1.09 -6.17 7.79
N ALA A 277 -0.17 -5.33 7.30
CA ALA A 277 -0.06 -3.94 7.76
C ALA A 277 -1.28 -3.08 7.38
N THR A 278 -1.92 -3.36 6.24
CA THR A 278 -3.04 -2.57 5.73
C THR A 278 -4.41 -3.16 6.02
N MET A 279 -4.48 -4.38 6.59
CA MET A 279 -5.73 -5.07 6.94
C MET A 279 -6.75 -4.23 7.72
N PRO A 280 -6.39 -3.29 8.62
CA PRO A 280 -7.38 -2.47 9.30
C PRO A 280 -8.21 -1.56 8.37
N PHE A 281 -7.72 -1.25 7.17
CA PHE A 281 -8.26 -0.23 6.25
C PHE A 281 -8.92 -0.85 5.01
N THR A 282 -9.74 -1.90 5.20
CA THR A 282 -10.29 -2.68 4.08
C THR A 282 -11.20 -1.88 3.17
N ASP A 283 -11.90 -0.89 3.70
CA ASP A 283 -12.87 -0.10 2.94
C ASP A 283 -12.15 0.86 1.98
N GLU A 284 -11.11 1.54 2.46
CA GLU A 284 -10.27 2.44 1.68
C GLU A 284 -9.38 1.71 0.66
N LEU A 285 -8.98 0.47 0.98
CA LEU A 285 -8.00 -0.31 0.20
C LEU A 285 -8.58 -1.61 -0.38
N CYS A 286 -9.90 -1.66 -0.62
CA CYS A 286 -10.57 -2.88 -1.09
C CYS A 286 -9.96 -3.48 -2.38
N GLN A 287 -9.60 -2.62 -3.35
CA GLN A 287 -9.00 -3.06 -4.61
C GLN A 287 -7.60 -3.64 -4.38
N TRP A 288 -6.78 -3.01 -3.53
CA TRP A 288 -5.46 -3.48 -3.15
C TRP A 288 -5.51 -4.86 -2.48
N HIS A 289 -6.44 -5.05 -1.54
CA HIS A 289 -6.62 -6.34 -0.87
C HIS A 289 -7.11 -7.43 -1.83
N SER A 290 -8.02 -7.11 -2.75
CA SER A 290 -8.48 -8.07 -3.77
C SER A 290 -7.38 -8.50 -4.72
N LEU A 291 -6.51 -7.57 -5.15
CA LEU A 291 -5.37 -7.87 -6.01
C LEU A 291 -4.34 -8.72 -5.27
N GLY A 292 -4.02 -8.35 -4.04
CA GLY A 292 -3.06 -9.09 -3.21
C GLY A 292 -3.50 -10.51 -2.91
N ALA A 293 -4.80 -10.76 -2.67
CA ALA A 293 -5.31 -12.11 -2.45
C ALA A 293 -5.13 -13.03 -3.67
N GLU A 294 -5.30 -12.49 -4.89
CA GLU A 294 -5.09 -13.26 -6.12
C GLU A 294 -3.60 -13.52 -6.37
N GLU A 295 -2.74 -12.52 -6.12
CA GLU A 295 -1.28 -12.69 -6.22
C GLU A 295 -0.74 -13.69 -5.18
N GLU A 296 -1.25 -13.65 -3.94
CA GLU A 296 -0.91 -14.60 -2.88
C GLU A 296 -1.24 -16.04 -3.32
N ARG A 297 -2.41 -16.25 -3.93
CA ARG A 297 -2.83 -17.55 -4.47
C ARG A 297 -1.86 -18.04 -5.54
N VAL A 298 -1.54 -17.19 -6.53
CA VAL A 298 -0.63 -17.54 -7.63
C VAL A 298 0.79 -17.86 -7.13
N LEU A 299 1.33 -17.04 -6.23
CA LEU A 299 2.65 -17.26 -5.64
C LEU A 299 2.70 -18.54 -4.78
N THR A 300 1.62 -18.82 -4.05
CA THR A 300 1.48 -20.05 -3.26
C THR A 300 1.47 -21.28 -4.16
N GLU A 301 0.70 -21.28 -5.24
CA GLU A 301 0.66 -22.36 -6.22
C GLU A 301 2.04 -22.58 -6.88
N GLN A 302 2.70 -21.48 -7.28
CA GLN A 302 4.05 -21.51 -7.84
C GLN A 302 5.07 -22.09 -6.84
N LEU A 303 5.02 -21.67 -5.57
CA LEU A 303 5.93 -22.15 -4.54
C LEU A 303 5.72 -23.65 -4.27
N CYS A 304 4.45 -24.09 -4.17
CA CYS A 304 4.11 -25.50 -4.02
C CYS A 304 4.69 -26.35 -5.16
N ALA A 305 4.53 -25.91 -6.41
CA ALA A 305 5.11 -26.61 -7.56
C ALA A 305 6.64 -26.68 -7.49
N GLN A 306 7.32 -25.57 -7.15
CA GLN A 306 8.77 -25.54 -7.00
C GLN A 306 9.27 -26.46 -5.88
N LEU A 307 8.56 -26.51 -4.74
CA LEU A 307 8.90 -27.41 -3.63
C LEU A 307 8.72 -28.89 -4.02
N VAL A 308 7.66 -29.23 -4.73
CA VAL A 308 7.44 -30.60 -5.24
C VAL A 308 8.59 -31.02 -6.16
N GLU A 309 9.05 -30.16 -7.07
CA GLU A 309 10.18 -30.48 -7.94
C GLU A 309 11.50 -30.65 -7.16
N ILE A 310 11.70 -29.90 -6.07
CA ILE A 310 12.84 -30.11 -5.17
C ILE A 310 12.75 -31.47 -4.48
N LEU A 311 11.58 -31.85 -3.97
CA LEU A 311 11.36 -33.17 -3.37
C LEU A 311 11.60 -34.29 -4.38
N LYS A 312 11.11 -34.14 -5.62
CA LYS A 312 11.37 -35.09 -6.71
C LYS A 312 12.87 -35.21 -7.00
N ALA A 313 13.59 -34.10 -7.12
CA ALA A 313 15.03 -34.10 -7.36
C ALA A 313 15.82 -34.75 -6.21
N LYS A 314 15.44 -34.48 -4.96
CA LYS A 314 16.10 -35.01 -3.76
C LYS A 314 15.73 -36.46 -3.44
N SER A 315 14.58 -36.94 -3.91
CA SER A 315 14.17 -38.32 -3.71
C SER A 315 15.00 -39.31 -4.53
N HIS A 316 15.63 -38.86 -5.61
CA HIS A 316 16.34 -39.69 -6.59
C HIS A 316 15.49 -40.80 -7.23
N LEU A 317 14.16 -40.68 -7.15
CA LEU A 317 13.22 -41.59 -7.78
C LEU A 317 12.94 -41.17 -9.23
N PRO A 318 12.59 -42.11 -10.13
CA PRO A 318 12.33 -41.84 -11.54
C PRO A 318 10.95 -41.17 -11.75
N PHE A 319 10.82 -39.92 -11.32
CA PHE A 319 9.67 -39.07 -11.62
C PHE A 319 9.74 -38.49 -13.05
N GLY A 320 8.58 -38.36 -13.72
CA GLY A 320 8.49 -37.71 -15.04
C GLY A 320 7.61 -38.44 -16.07
N PRO A 321 7.40 -37.84 -17.26
CA PRO A 321 6.54 -38.40 -18.32
C PRO A 321 7.10 -39.68 -18.95
N ALA A 322 8.41 -39.91 -18.90
CA ALA A 322 9.06 -41.16 -19.34
C ALA A 322 9.25 -42.17 -18.20
N SER A 323 8.54 -42.01 -17.07
CA SER A 323 8.74 -42.85 -15.88
C SER A 323 8.49 -44.33 -16.12
N GLU A 324 7.57 -44.71 -17.02
CA GLU A 324 7.36 -46.12 -17.40
C GLU A 324 8.61 -46.71 -18.08
N GLN A 325 9.14 -46.03 -19.10
CA GLN A 325 10.35 -46.45 -19.81
C GLN A 325 11.57 -46.46 -18.88
N LEU A 326 11.72 -45.45 -18.02
CA LEU A 326 12.80 -45.37 -17.03
C LEU A 326 12.75 -46.49 -15.99
N VAL A 327 11.55 -46.85 -15.52
CA VAL A 327 11.36 -47.96 -14.56
C VAL A 327 11.70 -49.30 -15.22
N GLU A 328 11.31 -49.50 -16.48
CA GLU A 328 11.66 -50.69 -17.26
C GLU A 328 13.17 -50.75 -17.57
N GLU A 329 13.81 -49.64 -17.93
CA GLU A 329 15.24 -49.55 -18.25
C GLU A 329 16.16 -49.69 -17.02
N MET A 330 15.73 -49.19 -15.86
CA MET A 330 16.53 -49.27 -14.63
C MET A 330 16.64 -50.70 -14.09
N GLY A 331 15.60 -51.52 -14.26
CA GLY A 331 15.51 -52.85 -13.69
C GLY A 331 15.31 -52.86 -12.17
N VAL A 332 14.87 -54.01 -11.65
CA VAL A 332 14.44 -54.20 -10.25
C VAL A 332 15.57 -53.89 -9.25
N ASP A 333 16.80 -54.31 -9.54
CA ASP A 333 17.95 -54.14 -8.63
C ASP A 333 18.32 -52.66 -8.43
N ARG A 334 18.30 -51.84 -9.50
CA ARG A 334 18.61 -50.41 -9.36
C ARG A 334 17.46 -49.65 -8.70
N LEU A 335 16.22 -50.04 -8.97
CA LEU A 335 15.04 -49.48 -8.30
C LEU A 335 15.11 -49.72 -6.79
N ALA A 336 15.50 -50.92 -6.35
CA ALA A 336 15.69 -51.24 -4.94
C ALA A 336 16.73 -50.35 -4.25
N VAL A 337 17.87 -50.10 -4.91
CA VAL A 337 18.90 -49.19 -4.38
C VAL A 337 18.40 -47.75 -4.28
N CYS A 338 17.70 -47.24 -5.30
CA CYS A 338 17.14 -45.89 -5.26
C CYS A 338 16.07 -45.75 -4.15
N TRP A 339 15.21 -46.76 -3.97
CA TRP A 339 14.18 -46.73 -2.95
C TRP A 339 14.73 -46.85 -1.53
N ASP A 340 15.73 -47.69 -1.30
CA ASP A 340 16.40 -47.77 0.00
C ASP A 340 17.06 -46.43 0.35
N ARG A 341 17.71 -45.79 -0.64
CA ARG A 341 18.26 -44.43 -0.47
C ARG A 341 17.17 -43.42 -0.14
N PHE A 342 16.04 -43.46 -0.83
CA PHE A 342 14.90 -42.58 -0.54
C PHE A 342 14.36 -42.78 0.88
N ASN A 343 14.17 -44.03 1.31
CA ASN A 343 13.72 -44.37 2.66
C ASN A 343 14.71 -43.89 3.73
N GLN A 344 16.02 -43.99 3.47
CA GLN A 344 17.06 -43.45 4.35
C GLN A 344 16.99 -41.93 4.43
N THR A 345 16.81 -41.23 3.30
CA THR A 345 16.68 -39.76 3.26
C THR A 345 15.41 -39.29 3.99
N LEU A 346 14.28 -40.00 3.84
CA LEU A 346 13.04 -39.73 4.57
C LEU A 346 13.24 -39.88 6.08
N LYS A 347 13.88 -40.97 6.53
CA LYS A 347 14.14 -41.21 7.97
C LYS A 347 15.13 -40.22 8.57
N ALA A 348 16.11 -39.76 7.79
CA ALA A 348 17.09 -38.79 8.25
C ALA A 348 16.48 -37.40 8.47
N ALA A 349 15.34 -37.08 7.83
CA ALA A 349 14.64 -35.80 7.93
C ALA A 349 15.55 -34.55 7.73
N THR A 350 16.64 -34.70 6.98
CA THR A 350 17.58 -33.60 6.71
C THR A 350 17.20 -32.83 5.45
N ASP A 351 16.88 -33.55 4.39
CA ASP A 351 16.78 -32.99 3.03
C ASP A 351 15.36 -32.86 2.50
N LEU A 352 14.44 -33.68 3.00
CA LEU A 352 13.01 -33.72 2.61
C LEU A 352 12.10 -33.03 3.64
N ASP A 353 12.67 -32.33 4.64
CA ASP A 353 11.92 -31.63 5.69
C ASP A 353 11.26 -30.36 5.12
N LEU A 354 10.01 -30.51 4.68
CA LEU A 354 9.19 -29.40 4.18
C LEU A 354 8.99 -28.35 5.26
N GLY A 355 8.89 -28.75 6.54
CA GLY A 355 8.78 -27.83 7.67
C GLY A 355 9.96 -26.86 7.73
N ARG A 356 11.20 -27.35 7.54
CA ARG A 356 12.38 -26.47 7.45
C ARG A 356 12.36 -25.57 6.22
N LEU A 357 11.90 -26.07 5.08
CA LEU A 357 11.83 -25.28 3.85
C LEU A 357 10.80 -24.16 3.98
N THR A 358 9.62 -24.43 4.54
CA THR A 358 8.53 -23.47 4.69
C THR A 358 8.61 -22.61 5.94
N ALA A 359 9.44 -22.97 6.94
CA ALA A 359 9.63 -22.18 8.16
C ALA A 359 10.13 -20.74 7.92
N ARG A 360 10.65 -20.45 6.72
CA ARG A 360 11.12 -19.11 6.31
C ARG A 360 9.99 -18.22 5.77
N LEU A 361 8.75 -18.71 5.73
CA LEU A 361 7.59 -17.91 5.35
C LEU A 361 7.14 -16.98 6.48
N HIS A 362 6.60 -15.82 6.12
CA HIS A 362 6.18 -14.75 7.04
C HIS A 362 5.10 -15.22 8.03
N SER A 363 4.16 -16.03 7.54
CA SER A 363 3.04 -16.54 8.32
C SER A 363 3.20 -18.04 8.60
N HIS A 364 3.06 -18.43 9.86
CA HIS A 364 3.01 -19.85 10.25
C HIS A 364 1.81 -20.59 9.61
N VAL A 365 0.72 -19.87 9.35
CA VAL A 365 -0.45 -20.43 8.68
C VAL A 365 -0.12 -20.71 7.21
N ALA A 366 0.50 -19.74 6.53
CA ALA A 366 0.96 -19.92 5.15
C ALA A 366 2.01 -21.05 5.05
N ALA A 367 2.97 -21.10 5.98
CA ALA A 367 3.98 -22.16 6.04
C ALA A 367 3.37 -23.56 6.13
N ARG A 368 2.35 -23.71 6.99
CA ARG A 368 1.63 -24.98 7.14
C ARG A 368 0.78 -25.31 5.91
N ALA A 369 0.11 -24.33 5.32
CA ALA A 369 -0.72 -24.53 4.12
C ALA A 369 0.13 -24.96 2.92
N VAL A 370 1.21 -24.22 2.62
CA VAL A 370 2.17 -24.54 1.55
C VAL A 370 2.81 -25.90 1.79
N GLY A 371 3.26 -26.18 3.02
CA GLY A 371 3.86 -27.47 3.36
C GLY A 371 2.89 -28.64 3.16
N ALA A 372 1.66 -28.51 3.64
CA ALA A 372 0.64 -29.54 3.47
C ALA A 372 0.28 -29.76 1.99
N GLN A 373 0.13 -28.68 1.22
CA GLN A 373 -0.20 -28.77 -0.20
C GLN A 373 0.94 -29.39 -1.01
N ALA A 374 2.20 -29.02 -0.74
CA ALA A 374 3.37 -29.61 -1.37
C ALA A 374 3.53 -31.10 -1.01
N ALA A 375 3.33 -31.46 0.26
CA ALA A 375 3.34 -32.85 0.71
C ALA A 375 2.27 -33.68 0.00
N GLN A 376 1.02 -33.20 -0.05
CA GLN A 376 -0.08 -33.88 -0.73
C GLN A 376 0.20 -34.07 -2.22
N ALA A 377 0.70 -33.03 -2.91
CA ALA A 377 1.04 -33.10 -4.32
C ALA A 377 2.18 -34.10 -4.60
N PHE A 378 3.22 -34.11 -3.77
CA PHE A 378 4.31 -35.08 -3.88
C PHE A 378 3.84 -36.52 -3.61
N VAL A 379 3.00 -36.72 -2.59
CA VAL A 379 2.46 -38.05 -2.24
C VAL A 379 1.58 -38.61 -3.37
N ALA A 380 0.81 -37.76 -4.06
CA ALA A 380 0.03 -38.17 -5.22
C ALA A 380 0.93 -38.68 -6.36
N GLU A 381 2.02 -37.96 -6.65
CA GLU A 381 3.03 -38.37 -7.65
C GLU A 381 3.75 -39.66 -7.23
N TYR A 382 4.08 -39.80 -5.94
CA TYR A 382 4.68 -41.00 -5.38
C TYR A 382 3.74 -42.21 -5.50
N ALA A 383 2.46 -42.06 -5.17
CA ALA A 383 1.47 -43.13 -5.30
C ALA A 383 1.29 -43.60 -6.75
N ALA A 384 1.32 -42.66 -7.70
CA ALA A 384 1.31 -42.97 -9.12
C ALA A 384 2.58 -43.76 -9.53
N LEU A 385 3.75 -43.34 -9.06
CA LEU A 385 5.00 -44.06 -9.31
C LEU A 385 5.00 -45.46 -8.69
N GLN A 386 4.51 -45.59 -7.46
CA GLN A 386 4.39 -46.87 -6.76
C GLN A 386 3.52 -47.86 -7.54
N SER A 387 2.39 -47.39 -8.07
CA SER A 387 1.48 -48.19 -8.88
C SER A 387 2.12 -48.67 -10.18
N ARG A 388 2.93 -47.82 -10.84
CA ARG A 388 3.69 -48.18 -12.05
C ARG A 388 4.76 -49.23 -11.76
N VAL A 389 5.53 -49.06 -10.68
CA VAL A 389 6.56 -50.04 -10.28
C VAL A 389 5.91 -51.38 -9.95
N ALA A 390 4.77 -51.38 -9.25
CA ALA A 390 4.05 -52.62 -8.96
C ALA A 390 3.58 -53.35 -10.22
N ALA A 391 3.10 -52.63 -11.24
CA ALA A 391 2.72 -53.23 -12.51
C ALA A 391 3.91 -53.91 -13.23
N VAL A 392 5.08 -53.25 -13.28
CA VAL A 392 6.29 -53.79 -13.92
C VAL A 392 6.84 -55.00 -13.16
N VAL A 393 6.85 -54.95 -11.83
CA VAL A 393 7.32 -56.05 -10.98
C VAL A 393 6.43 -57.29 -11.12
N VAL A 394 5.11 -57.11 -11.10
CA VAL A 394 4.14 -58.21 -11.26
C VAL A 394 4.24 -58.83 -12.66
N ALA A 395 4.50 -58.03 -13.69
CA ALA A 395 4.71 -58.53 -15.06
C ALA A 395 6.03 -59.32 -15.20
N GLY A 396 7.06 -59.00 -14.42
CA GLY A 396 8.39 -59.63 -14.48
C GLY A 396 8.53 -60.94 -13.68
N GLY A 397 7.69 -61.18 -12.66
CA GLY A 397 7.61 -62.45 -11.93
C GLY A 397 8.92 -62.93 -11.27
N SER A 398 9.55 -62.08 -10.44
CA SER A 398 10.85 -62.39 -9.80
C SER A 398 10.83 -62.15 -8.27
N GLU A 399 11.49 -63.02 -7.49
CA GLU A 399 11.70 -62.84 -6.03
C GLU A 399 12.26 -61.47 -5.60
N PRO A 400 13.25 -60.85 -6.30
CA PRO A 400 13.70 -59.50 -5.95
C PRO A 400 12.61 -58.43 -6.14
N GLY A 401 11.62 -58.69 -6.99
CA GLY A 401 10.45 -57.84 -7.16
C GLY A 401 9.54 -57.82 -5.92
N ASP A 402 9.29 -58.98 -5.33
CA ASP A 402 8.47 -59.09 -4.11
C ASP A 402 9.15 -58.41 -2.91
N ALA A 403 10.48 -58.52 -2.82
CA ALA A 403 11.27 -57.82 -1.82
C ALA A 403 11.22 -56.29 -2.00
N LEU A 404 11.26 -55.80 -3.25
CA LEU A 404 11.08 -54.38 -3.55
C LEU A 404 9.71 -53.89 -3.11
N LEU A 405 8.64 -54.62 -3.45
CA LEU A 405 7.26 -54.27 -3.07
C LEU A 405 7.08 -54.17 -1.54
N ALA A 406 7.73 -55.05 -0.78
CA ALA A 406 7.70 -55.04 0.68
C ALA A 406 8.48 -53.84 1.29
N ALA A 407 9.45 -53.27 0.57
CA ALA A 407 10.25 -52.13 1.02
C ALA A 407 9.60 -50.77 0.74
N LEU A 408 8.51 -50.73 -0.03
CA LEU A 408 7.78 -49.51 -0.36
C LEU A 408 6.99 -49.01 0.86
N HIS A 409 7.30 -47.81 1.35
CA HIS A 409 6.43 -47.16 2.33
C HIS A 409 5.07 -46.81 1.70
N PRO A 410 3.95 -47.04 2.41
CA PRO A 410 2.65 -46.65 1.89
C PRO A 410 2.56 -45.11 1.80
N PRO A 411 1.74 -44.56 0.90
CA PRO A 411 1.62 -43.11 0.69
C PRO A 411 1.30 -42.34 1.98
N GLU A 412 0.51 -42.93 2.88
CA GLU A 412 0.18 -42.37 4.20
C GLU A 412 1.40 -42.21 5.11
N THR A 413 2.33 -43.17 5.08
CA THR A 413 3.58 -43.10 5.84
C THR A 413 4.50 -42.02 5.26
N VAL A 414 4.59 -41.92 3.93
CA VAL A 414 5.36 -40.86 3.27
C VAL A 414 4.79 -39.48 3.62
N ALA A 415 3.46 -39.33 3.60
CA ALA A 415 2.78 -38.09 3.98
C ALA A 415 3.01 -37.68 5.44
N THR A 416 3.23 -38.64 6.34
CA THR A 416 3.48 -38.37 7.77
C THR A 416 4.95 -38.02 8.05
N LEU A 417 5.87 -38.49 7.20
CA LEU A 417 7.31 -38.28 7.34
C LEU A 417 7.81 -36.99 6.66
N LEU A 418 7.09 -36.49 5.66
CA LEU A 418 7.30 -35.18 5.02
C LEU A 418 6.72 -34.05 5.87
#